data_AF-A0A914TZC6-F1
#
_entry.id   AF-A0A914TZC6-F1
#
_cell.length_a   1.000
_cell.length_b   1.000
_cell.length_c   1.000
_cell.angle_alpha   90.00
_cell.angle_beta   90.00
_cell.angle_gamma   90.00
#
_symmetry.space_group_name_H-M   'P 1'
#
loop_
_entity.id
_entity.type
_entity.pdbx_description
1 polymer ?
#
loop_
_entity_poly.entity_id
_entity_poly.type
_entity_poly.pdbx_seq_one_letter_code
_entity_poly.pdbx_strand_id
1 'polypeptide(L)'
;MSATKDKLLKAIDDTLIGLDAQFQDLYNVFETFVSTKTGKSCLIVGQELSGKTTLIEAVYKKFPRDFVEQNIVNIDGHFCDDSEGTNLMGNQTKESKLVIVDNFEQFAVRSRQQLLYTIMNQACSSNCLVLFCSRDANCTDAFEKRVRSRFSQKKIFLDPVEETPIERLSQLLIPSTWKCKDKESLKQWSKFCYDICSKNKFIEREMERVVSCGLGTGIYKLKQIALLLAAKYFDNIPEEYDTAVTAITVMVTPRSSTEILDYLTTLEIQEVFILEIMRRLTERNGLREIQYLNIFQSFSNIHRAIKIRNPPRKEIVYFLLEKMIEKKVIEIKEGTHKGQLDYRPVHVTVSGETIKLAWEKKSKRSNLADAFLATTNLQL
;
A
#
# COMPACT_ATOMS: atom_id res chain seq x y z
N MET A 1 32.20 -8.73 9.85
CA MET A 1 31.26 -8.28 8.80
C MET A 1 29.80 -8.42 9.24
N SER A 2 29.35 -9.57 9.76
CA SER A 2 27.96 -9.78 10.24
C SER A 2 27.44 -8.69 11.21
N ALA A 3 28.15 -8.38 12.29
CA ALA A 3 27.72 -7.33 13.23
C ALA A 3 27.72 -5.90 12.64
N THR A 4 28.47 -5.65 11.56
CA THR A 4 28.47 -4.37 10.83
C THR A 4 27.26 -4.29 9.89
N LYS A 5 26.94 -5.39 9.22
CA LYS A 5 25.76 -5.58 8.37
C LYS A 5 24.48 -5.33 9.17
N ASP A 6 24.32 -5.99 10.32
CA ASP A 6 23.10 -5.87 11.13
C ASP A 6 22.87 -4.44 11.64
N LYS A 7 23.96 -3.74 12.00
CA LYS A 7 23.91 -2.33 12.41
C LYS A 7 23.54 -1.40 11.26
N LEU A 8 24.03 -1.65 10.05
CA LEU A 8 23.66 -0.87 8.88
C LEU A 8 22.20 -1.13 8.51
N LEU A 9 21.76 -2.39 8.44
CA LEU A 9 20.37 -2.73 8.11
C LEU A 9 19.38 -2.10 9.10
N LYS A 10 19.69 -2.15 10.40
CA LYS A 10 18.91 -1.46 11.41
C LYS A 10 18.93 0.06 11.24
N ALA A 11 20.08 0.65 10.92
CA ALA A 11 20.18 2.08 10.68
C ALA A 11 19.34 2.50 9.47
N ILE A 12 19.38 1.76 8.36
CA ILE A 12 18.54 1.98 7.18
C ILE A 12 17.06 1.89 7.56
N ASP A 13 16.69 0.90 8.39
CA ASP A 13 15.30 0.73 8.81
C ASP A 13 14.79 1.85 9.73
N ASP A 14 15.61 2.32 10.65
CA ASP A 14 15.27 3.45 11.54
C ASP A 14 15.36 4.81 10.84
N THR A 15 15.90 4.91 9.62
CA THR A 15 16.11 6.21 8.95
C THR A 15 14.79 6.77 8.43
N LEU A 16 14.51 8.00 8.87
CA LEU A 16 13.38 8.80 8.42
C LEU A 16 13.90 9.87 7.46
N ILE A 17 13.25 10.02 6.31
CA ILE A 17 13.76 10.87 5.23
C ILE A 17 12.66 11.76 4.69
N GLY A 18 12.98 13.04 4.48
CA GLY A 18 12.05 14.00 3.87
C GLY A 18 10.88 14.38 4.76
N LEU A 19 10.95 14.11 6.06
CA LEU A 19 9.91 14.47 7.01
C LEU A 19 10.44 15.37 8.12
N ASP A 20 11.50 16.15 7.86
CA ASP A 20 12.15 17.00 8.86
C ASP A 20 11.19 18.06 9.41
N ALA A 21 10.40 18.70 8.54
CA ALA A 21 9.41 19.68 8.95
C ALA A 21 8.32 19.05 9.83
N GLN A 22 7.76 17.93 9.38
CA GLN A 22 6.73 17.17 10.11
C GLN A 22 7.27 16.62 11.44
N PHE A 23 8.54 16.22 11.46
CA PHE A 23 9.24 15.81 12.66
C PHE A 23 9.33 16.95 13.65
N GLN A 24 9.76 18.15 13.23
CA GLN A 24 9.80 19.32 14.10
C GLN A 24 8.39 19.71 14.59
N ASP A 25 7.39 19.67 13.71
CA ASP A 25 6.01 19.99 14.08
C ASP A 25 5.45 19.06 15.14
N LEU A 26 5.71 17.75 15.01
CA LEU A 26 5.31 16.74 15.97
C LEU A 26 6.16 16.85 17.25
N TYR A 27 7.47 17.07 17.13
CA TYR A 27 8.37 17.31 18.26
C TYR A 27 7.89 18.47 19.13
N ASN A 28 7.49 19.59 18.51
CA ASN A 28 6.92 20.74 19.22
C ASN A 28 5.61 20.40 19.96
N VAL A 29 4.79 19.50 19.42
CA VAL A 29 3.58 19.00 20.13
C VAL A 29 3.99 18.25 21.38
N PHE A 30 4.94 17.32 21.26
CA PHE A 30 5.44 16.53 22.37
C PHE A 30 6.13 17.41 23.42
N GLU A 31 7.00 18.33 23.02
CA GLU A 31 7.68 19.25 23.93
C GLU A 31 6.67 20.10 24.71
N THR A 32 5.69 20.69 24.01
CA THR A 32 4.62 21.45 24.67
C THR A 32 3.86 20.58 25.66
N PHE A 33 3.54 19.33 25.28
CA PHE A 33 2.84 18.40 26.16
C PHE A 33 3.66 18.05 27.41
N VAL A 34 4.96 17.78 27.25
CA VAL A 34 5.86 17.45 28.37
C VAL A 34 6.00 18.64 29.33
N SER A 35 6.13 19.86 28.81
CA SER A 35 6.30 21.07 29.63
C SER A 35 5.01 21.51 30.33
N THR A 36 3.89 21.50 29.62
CA THR A 36 2.62 22.04 30.14
C THR A 36 1.75 20.99 30.84
N LYS A 37 1.97 19.71 30.54
CA LYS A 37 1.10 18.57 30.90
C LYS A 37 -0.37 18.75 30.48
N THR A 38 -0.69 19.70 29.62
CA THR A 38 -2.06 19.89 29.14
C THR A 38 -2.34 18.86 28.04
N GLY A 39 -3.39 18.08 28.18
CA GLY A 39 -3.77 17.14 27.13
C GLY A 39 -4.11 17.84 25.81
N LYS A 40 -3.72 17.21 24.71
CA LYS A 40 -3.91 17.70 23.34
C LYS A 40 -4.23 16.54 22.41
N SER A 41 -4.84 16.86 21.28
CA SER A 41 -5.00 15.94 20.16
C SER A 41 -4.25 16.47 18.93
N CYS A 42 -3.73 15.54 18.13
CA CYS A 42 -3.12 15.84 16.84
C CYS A 42 -3.52 14.78 15.84
N LEU A 43 -3.85 15.21 14.61
CA LEU A 43 -4.13 14.29 13.50
C LEU A 43 -2.94 14.28 12.55
N ILE A 44 -2.44 13.08 12.29
CA ILE A 44 -1.37 12.79 11.35
C ILE A 44 -2.01 12.17 10.11
N VAL A 45 -1.95 12.89 8.99
CA VAL A 45 -2.57 12.51 7.72
C VAL A 45 -1.49 12.13 6.73
N GLY A 46 -1.66 11.03 6.01
CA GLY A 46 -0.80 10.70 4.88
C GLY A 46 -1.23 9.40 4.21
N GLN A 47 -0.66 9.05 3.07
CA GLN A 47 -0.99 7.77 2.41
C GLN A 47 -0.48 6.55 3.18
N GLU A 48 -0.93 5.35 2.81
CA GLU A 48 -0.33 4.12 3.34
C GLU A 48 1.19 4.13 3.13
N LEU A 49 1.93 3.58 4.10
CA LEU A 49 3.39 3.44 4.03
C LEU A 49 4.17 4.77 3.91
N SER A 50 3.52 5.91 4.20
CA SER A 50 4.18 7.22 4.22
C SER A 50 5.11 7.44 5.42
N GLY A 51 5.22 6.46 6.34
CA GLY A 51 6.09 6.55 7.51
C GLY A 51 5.45 7.19 8.76
N LYS A 52 4.11 7.25 8.86
CA LYS A 52 3.40 7.81 10.04
C LYS A 52 3.86 7.19 11.36
N THR A 53 3.85 5.86 11.46
CA THR A 53 4.27 5.14 12.67
C THR A 53 5.74 5.38 12.96
N THR A 54 6.60 5.30 11.94
CA THR A 54 8.04 5.55 12.08
C THR A 54 8.33 6.99 12.53
N LEU A 55 7.53 7.97 12.10
CA LEU A 55 7.64 9.38 12.53
C LEU A 55 7.33 9.52 14.02
N ILE A 56 6.22 8.92 14.47
CA ILE A 56 5.84 8.92 15.90
C ILE A 56 6.93 8.23 16.72
N GLU A 57 7.45 7.10 16.23
CA GLU A 57 8.55 6.38 16.86
C GLU A 57 9.83 7.19 16.98
N ALA A 58 10.21 7.86 15.90
CA ALA A 58 11.41 8.68 15.88
C ALA A 58 11.32 9.85 16.87
N VAL A 59 10.13 10.47 17.00
CA VAL A 59 9.91 11.60 17.92
C VAL A 59 9.90 11.11 19.37
N TYR A 60 9.12 10.09 19.73
CA TYR A 60 9.05 9.67 21.13
C TYR A 60 10.39 9.11 21.62
N LYS A 61 11.20 8.47 20.75
CA LYS A 61 12.56 7.99 21.10
C LYS A 61 13.50 9.12 21.55
N LYS A 62 13.17 10.40 21.29
CA LYS A 62 13.94 11.58 21.76
C LYS A 62 13.60 12.00 23.19
N PHE A 63 12.50 11.52 23.76
CA PHE A 63 12.05 11.89 25.10
C PHE A 63 12.44 10.84 26.15
N PRO A 64 12.56 11.21 27.45
CA PRO A 64 12.99 10.31 28.51
C PRO A 64 12.10 9.06 28.66
N ARG A 65 12.68 7.92 29.05
CA ARG A 65 11.97 6.63 29.18
C ARG A 65 10.83 6.65 30.18
N ASP A 66 10.93 7.49 31.22
CA ASP A 66 9.88 7.67 32.24
C ASP A 66 8.55 8.15 31.64
N PHE A 67 8.59 8.77 30.46
CA PHE A 67 7.42 9.18 29.69
C PHE A 67 6.94 8.10 28.69
N VAL A 68 7.86 7.26 28.19
CA VAL A 68 7.66 6.39 27.02
C VAL A 68 7.30 4.95 27.38
N GLU A 69 7.82 4.39 28.48
CA GLU A 69 7.69 2.94 28.74
C GLU A 69 6.47 2.56 29.60
N GLN A 70 5.85 3.50 30.32
CA GLN A 70 4.79 3.17 31.29
C GLN A 70 3.36 3.58 30.86
N ASN A 71 3.20 4.37 29.80
CA ASN A 71 1.90 5.01 29.51
C ASN A 71 1.55 5.18 28.01
N ILE A 72 2.13 4.36 27.12
CA ILE A 72 1.71 4.32 25.70
C ILE A 72 0.54 3.35 25.54
N VAL A 73 -0.55 3.83 24.94
CA VAL A 73 -1.73 3.04 24.61
C VAL A 73 -1.95 3.10 23.11
N ASN A 74 -1.87 1.95 22.44
CA ASN A 74 -2.16 1.84 21.01
C ASN A 74 -3.56 1.24 20.82
N ILE A 75 -4.40 1.91 20.05
CA ILE A 75 -5.77 1.49 19.74
C ILE A 75 -5.90 1.43 18.22
N ASP A 76 -6.22 0.26 17.67
CA ASP A 76 -6.50 0.11 16.23
C ASP A 76 -7.99 -0.14 16.01
N GLY A 77 -8.60 0.64 15.11
CA GLY A 77 -10.00 0.50 14.69
C GLY A 77 -10.40 -0.91 14.24
N HIS A 78 -9.49 -1.64 13.57
CA HIS A 78 -9.77 -2.97 13.03
C HIS A 78 -9.87 -4.05 14.09
N PHE A 79 -9.08 -3.93 15.16
CA PHE A 79 -8.90 -4.99 16.15
C PHE A 79 -9.61 -4.68 17.47
N CYS A 80 -9.90 -3.41 17.74
CA CYS A 80 -10.42 -2.97 19.02
C CYS A 80 -11.91 -2.63 18.96
N ASP A 81 -12.65 -3.15 19.94
CA ASP A 81 -14.04 -2.77 20.19
C ASP A 81 -14.15 -1.57 21.14
N ASP A 82 -15.31 -0.88 21.13
CA ASP A 82 -15.53 0.33 21.92
C ASP A 82 -15.32 0.10 23.44
N SER A 83 -15.69 -1.09 23.94
CA SER A 83 -15.52 -1.49 25.34
C SER A 83 -14.05 -1.72 25.70
N GLU A 84 -13.32 -2.44 24.86
CA GLU A 84 -11.89 -2.71 25.03
C GLU A 84 -11.08 -1.42 24.98
N GLY A 85 -11.35 -0.55 24.01
CA GLY A 85 -10.69 0.75 23.90
C GLY A 85 -10.95 1.63 25.13
N THR A 86 -12.15 1.58 25.69
CA THR A 86 -12.49 2.33 26.91
C THR A 86 -11.74 1.77 28.13
N ASN A 87 -11.59 0.45 28.21
CA ASN A 87 -10.81 -0.20 29.27
C ASN A 87 -9.31 0.14 29.18
N LEU A 88 -8.75 0.20 27.98
CA LEU A 88 -7.36 0.58 27.73
C LEU A 88 -7.05 2.02 28.14
N MET A 89 -8.00 2.94 27.95
CA MET A 89 -7.88 4.32 28.44
C MET A 89 -7.85 4.38 29.97
N GLY A 90 -8.62 3.50 30.62
CA GLY A 90 -8.71 3.39 32.08
C GLY A 90 -9.22 4.66 32.77
N ASN A 91 -9.14 4.67 34.10
CA ASN A 91 -9.51 5.84 34.90
C ASN A 91 -8.48 6.96 34.77
N GLN A 92 -8.91 8.20 35.05
CA GLN A 92 -8.03 9.37 35.07
C GLN A 92 -6.92 9.19 36.11
N THR A 93 -5.69 8.96 35.66
CA THR A 93 -4.48 8.96 36.49
C THR A 93 -3.78 10.32 36.40
N LYS A 94 -2.96 10.66 37.40
CA LYS A 94 -2.14 11.90 37.38
C LYS A 94 -0.95 11.81 36.41
N GLU A 95 -0.65 10.61 35.91
CA GLU A 95 0.47 10.36 35.00
C GLU A 95 0.14 10.78 33.57
N SER A 96 1.19 11.16 32.83
CA SER A 96 1.05 11.57 31.44
C SER A 96 0.87 10.34 30.54
N LYS A 97 -0.21 10.30 29.75
CA LYS A 97 -0.51 9.21 28.80
C LYS A 97 -0.33 9.64 27.35
N LEU A 98 0.25 8.78 26.53
CA LEU A 98 0.30 8.91 25.07
C LEU A 98 -0.62 7.86 24.46
N VAL A 99 -1.62 8.30 23.70
CA VAL A 99 -2.58 7.42 23.05
C VAL A 99 -2.41 7.56 21.55
N ILE A 100 -2.13 6.46 20.86
CA ILE A 100 -2.03 6.39 19.41
C ILE A 100 -3.28 5.65 18.92
N VAL A 101 -4.06 6.29 18.06
CA VAL A 101 -5.28 5.73 17.49
C VAL A 101 -5.11 5.58 15.99
N ASP A 102 -4.94 4.34 15.56
CA ASP A 102 -4.84 3.96 14.16
C ASP A 102 -6.22 3.55 13.61
N ASN A 103 -6.47 3.85 12.33
CA ASN A 103 -7.71 3.48 11.62
C ASN A 103 -9.00 3.90 12.35
N PHE A 104 -8.97 5.07 12.99
CA PHE A 104 -10.06 5.53 13.85
C PHE A 104 -11.37 5.82 13.09
N GLU A 105 -11.31 5.90 11.76
CA GLU A 105 -12.48 6.07 10.89
C GLU A 105 -13.51 4.98 11.14
N GLN A 106 -13.08 3.78 11.51
CA GLN A 106 -13.99 2.70 11.90
C GLN A 106 -14.83 3.05 13.13
N PHE A 107 -14.24 3.74 14.11
CA PHE A 107 -14.97 4.23 15.29
C PHE A 107 -15.91 5.39 14.94
N ALA A 108 -15.60 6.16 13.89
CA ALA A 108 -16.46 7.25 13.44
C ALA A 108 -17.75 6.73 12.76
N VAL A 109 -17.68 5.57 12.08
CA VAL A 109 -18.84 4.92 11.44
C VAL A 109 -19.77 4.26 12.47
N ARG A 110 -19.25 3.84 13.63
CA ARG A 110 -20.03 3.21 14.71
C ARG A 110 -21.04 4.19 15.32
N SER A 111 -22.19 3.67 15.76
CA SER A 111 -23.25 4.50 16.34
C SER A 111 -22.77 5.20 17.61
N ARG A 112 -23.05 6.51 17.73
CA ARG A 112 -22.82 7.33 18.93
C ARG A 112 -21.35 7.61 19.28
N GLN A 113 -20.36 7.17 18.50
CA GLN A 113 -18.93 7.54 18.63
C GLN A 113 -18.43 7.63 20.09
N GLN A 114 -18.79 6.65 20.93
CA GLN A 114 -18.60 6.75 22.39
C GLN A 114 -17.13 6.67 22.77
N LEU A 115 -16.37 5.77 22.13
CA LEU A 115 -14.93 5.66 22.36
C LEU A 115 -14.19 6.94 21.97
N LEU A 116 -14.47 7.47 20.76
CA LEU A 116 -13.89 8.74 20.31
C LEU A 116 -14.22 9.87 21.26
N TYR A 117 -15.47 9.98 21.73
CA TYR A 117 -15.85 10.98 22.72
C TYR A 117 -15.04 10.83 24.02
N THR A 118 -14.89 9.61 24.52
CA THR A 118 -14.13 9.33 25.76
C THR A 118 -12.66 9.70 25.62
N ILE A 119 -12.00 9.26 24.55
CA ILE A 119 -10.59 9.57 24.25
C ILE A 119 -10.39 11.09 24.16
N MET A 120 -11.25 11.77 23.41
CA MET A 120 -11.17 13.22 23.23
C MET A 120 -11.47 14.00 24.50
N ASN A 121 -12.42 13.54 25.31
CA ASN A 121 -12.72 14.17 26.57
C ASN A 121 -11.55 14.02 27.55
N GLN A 122 -10.92 12.84 27.60
CA GLN A 122 -9.71 12.63 28.38
C GLN A 122 -8.55 13.51 27.86
N ALA A 123 -8.37 13.63 26.54
CA ALA A 123 -7.40 14.55 25.96
C ALA A 123 -7.60 16.01 26.39
N CYS A 124 -8.83 16.47 26.63
CA CYS A 124 -9.08 17.82 27.12
C CYS A 124 -8.96 17.96 28.65
N SER A 125 -9.28 16.91 29.41
CA SER A 125 -9.45 17.00 30.87
C SER A 125 -8.28 16.44 31.68
N SER A 126 -7.46 15.58 31.11
CA SER A 126 -6.33 14.91 31.79
C SER A 126 -5.00 15.16 31.07
N ASN A 127 -3.91 14.67 31.67
CA ASN A 127 -2.57 14.74 31.09
C ASN A 127 -2.44 13.68 29.96
N CYS A 128 -3.20 13.82 28.88
CA CYS A 128 -3.26 12.83 27.79
C CYS A 128 -3.00 13.48 26.43
N LEU A 129 -1.99 12.99 25.72
CA LEU A 129 -1.72 13.34 24.33
C LEU A 129 -2.30 12.24 23.43
N VAL A 130 -3.19 12.63 22.51
CA VAL A 130 -3.81 11.70 21.56
C VAL A 130 -3.32 11.99 20.15
N LEU A 131 -2.75 10.99 19.49
CA LEU A 131 -2.34 11.03 18.09
C LEU A 131 -3.28 10.17 17.27
N PHE A 132 -3.93 10.77 16.29
CA PHE A 132 -4.77 10.07 15.33
C PHE A 132 -4.02 9.87 14.03
N CYS A 133 -4.00 8.67 13.49
CA CYS A 133 -3.42 8.38 12.18
C CYS A 133 -4.54 8.11 11.16
N SER A 134 -4.55 8.87 10.06
CA SER A 134 -5.52 8.69 8.97
C SER A 134 -4.85 8.80 7.60
N ARG A 135 -5.56 8.29 6.59
CA ARG A 135 -5.25 8.51 5.17
C ARG A 135 -5.96 9.72 4.59
N ASP A 136 -7.12 10.04 5.14
CA ASP A 136 -7.99 11.09 4.64
C ASP A 136 -7.78 12.37 5.46
N ALA A 137 -7.62 13.50 4.75
CA ALA A 137 -7.56 14.82 5.36
C ALA A 137 -8.90 15.26 5.97
N ASN A 138 -10.00 14.71 5.44
CA ASN A 138 -11.39 15.08 5.75
C ASN A 138 -12.06 14.11 6.71
N CYS A 139 -11.33 13.14 7.27
CA CYS A 139 -11.82 12.19 8.28
C CYS A 139 -12.51 12.88 9.49
N THR A 140 -12.15 14.14 9.79
CA THR A 140 -12.77 14.94 10.85
C THR A 140 -14.22 15.32 10.59
N ASP A 141 -14.71 15.22 9.35
CA ASP A 141 -16.10 15.53 9.00
C ASP A 141 -17.07 14.42 9.38
N ALA A 142 -16.58 13.18 9.51
CA ALA A 142 -17.35 12.07 10.04
C ALA A 142 -17.62 12.21 11.55
N PHE A 143 -16.91 13.10 12.25
CA PHE A 143 -17.10 13.30 13.69
C PHE A 143 -18.39 14.04 14.01
N GLU A 144 -19.11 13.54 15.02
CA GLU A 144 -20.23 14.25 15.62
C GLU A 144 -19.78 15.58 16.22
N LYS A 145 -20.69 16.58 16.24
CA LYS A 145 -20.41 17.93 16.74
C LYS A 145 -19.77 17.95 18.14
N ARG A 146 -20.16 17.03 19.03
CA ARG A 146 -19.62 16.92 20.40
C ARG A 146 -18.18 16.40 20.47
N VAL A 147 -17.76 15.59 19.49
CA VAL A 147 -16.40 15.06 19.36
C VAL A 147 -15.52 16.10 18.65
N ARG A 148 -16.01 16.65 17.53
CA ARG A 148 -15.30 17.67 16.74
C ARG A 148 -14.97 18.92 17.56
N SER A 149 -15.86 19.34 18.46
CA SER A 149 -15.61 20.49 19.34
C SER A 149 -14.46 20.28 20.34
N ARG A 150 -14.10 19.02 20.64
CA ARG A 150 -13.00 18.66 21.55
C ARG A 150 -11.70 18.38 20.79
N PHE A 151 -11.76 18.33 19.46
CA PHE A 151 -10.61 18.07 18.61
C PHE A 151 -9.74 19.31 18.45
N SER A 152 -8.47 19.17 18.83
CA SER A 152 -7.45 20.19 18.59
C SER A 152 -7.18 20.23 17.09
N GLN A 153 -7.35 21.39 16.47
CA GLN A 153 -7.32 21.58 15.02
C GLN A 153 -5.94 21.35 14.38
N LYS A 154 -4.93 20.89 15.12
CA LYS A 154 -3.59 20.64 14.60
C LYS A 154 -3.57 19.35 13.76
N LYS A 155 -3.38 19.54 12.46
CA LYS A 155 -3.18 18.47 11.46
C LYS A 155 -1.75 18.53 10.94
N ILE A 156 -1.07 17.39 10.84
CA ILE A 156 0.25 17.24 10.24
C ILE A 156 0.09 16.38 8.99
N PHE A 157 0.46 16.92 7.83
CA PHE A 157 0.37 16.23 6.55
C PHE A 157 1.74 15.65 6.16
N LEU A 158 1.75 14.34 5.89
CA LEU A 158 2.89 13.63 5.33
C LEU A 158 2.72 13.58 3.81
N ASP A 159 3.11 14.67 3.18
CA ASP A 159 3.14 14.77 1.72
C ASP A 159 4.48 14.26 1.18
N PRO A 160 4.48 13.63 -0.01
CA PRO A 160 5.72 13.23 -0.66
C PRO A 160 6.54 14.46 -1.03
N VAL A 161 7.79 14.53 -0.56
CA VAL A 161 8.71 15.64 -0.88
C VAL A 161 9.20 15.55 -2.32
N GLU A 162 9.38 16.71 -2.96
CA GLU A 162 9.80 16.91 -4.35
C GLU A 162 11.26 16.52 -4.68
N GLU A 163 12.02 15.97 -3.72
CA GLU A 163 13.41 15.57 -3.95
C GLU A 163 13.54 14.39 -4.94
N THR A 164 14.67 14.31 -5.64
CA THR A 164 14.87 13.26 -6.64
C THR A 164 15.00 11.88 -5.98
N PRO A 165 14.46 10.80 -6.60
CA PRO A 165 14.51 9.44 -6.04
C PRO A 165 15.93 8.95 -5.71
N ILE A 166 16.92 9.41 -6.48
CA ILE A 166 18.31 8.98 -6.34
C ILE A 166 19.01 9.65 -5.15
N GLU A 167 18.71 10.92 -4.89
CA GLU A 167 19.18 11.61 -3.68
C GLU A 167 18.62 10.91 -2.44
N ARG A 168 17.34 10.53 -2.47
CA ARG A 168 16.69 9.76 -1.39
C ARG A 168 17.32 8.39 -1.19
N LEU A 169 17.60 7.67 -2.28
CA LEU A 169 18.30 6.39 -2.20
C LEU A 169 19.72 6.56 -1.60
N SER A 170 20.43 7.63 -1.97
CA SER A 170 21.75 7.91 -1.41
C SER A 170 21.71 8.19 0.09
N GLN A 171 20.70 8.94 0.56
CA GLN A 171 20.45 9.23 1.98
C GLN A 171 20.07 7.95 2.75
N LEU A 172 19.31 7.03 2.12
CA LEU A 172 18.98 5.72 2.71
C LEU A 172 20.20 4.82 2.84
N LEU A 173 21.02 4.74 1.78
CA LEU A 173 22.19 3.86 1.77
C LEU A 173 23.29 4.34 2.72
N ILE A 174 23.37 5.64 2.99
CA ILE A 174 24.32 6.22 3.95
C ILE A 174 23.54 6.93 5.07
N PRO A 175 22.95 6.19 6.03
CA PRO A 175 22.26 6.78 7.17
C PRO A 175 23.20 7.64 8.01
N SER A 176 22.76 8.84 8.38
CA SER A 176 23.49 9.71 9.33
C SER A 176 23.64 9.07 10.73
N THR A 177 22.79 8.11 11.06
CA THR A 177 22.78 7.35 12.31
C THR A 177 23.81 6.22 12.34
N TRP A 178 24.36 5.82 11.19
CA TRP A 178 25.30 4.70 11.10
C TRP A 178 26.70 5.10 11.56
N LYS A 179 27.04 4.71 12.79
CA LYS A 179 28.39 4.88 13.36
C LYS A 179 29.18 3.58 13.25
N CYS A 180 29.94 3.41 12.17
CA CYS A 180 30.87 2.28 12.02
C CYS A 180 32.21 2.58 12.72
N LYS A 181 32.72 1.62 13.50
CA LYS A 181 34.08 1.70 14.08
C LYS A 181 35.17 1.44 13.03
N ASP A 182 34.85 0.63 12.03
CA ASP A 182 35.75 0.29 10.93
C ASP A 182 35.63 1.34 9.81
N LYS A 183 36.63 2.22 9.75
CA LYS A 183 36.72 3.31 8.77
C LYS A 183 36.95 2.78 7.35
N GLU A 184 37.48 1.58 7.19
CA GLU A 184 37.80 1.03 5.87
C GLU A 184 36.55 0.48 5.18
N SER A 185 35.75 -0.34 5.90
CA SER A 185 34.43 -0.77 5.44
C SER A 185 33.50 0.41 5.12
N LEU A 186 33.55 1.49 5.91
CA LEU A 186 32.76 2.70 5.68
C LEU A 186 33.17 3.43 4.39
N LYS A 187 34.47 3.52 4.11
CA LYS A 187 34.99 4.11 2.87
C LYS A 187 34.62 3.27 1.65
N GLN A 188 34.73 1.95 1.74
CA GLN A 188 34.36 1.03 0.66
C GLN A 188 32.86 1.12 0.35
N TRP A 189 32.01 1.10 1.38
CA TRP A 189 30.56 1.26 1.23
C TRP A 189 30.16 2.62 0.69
N SER A 190 30.76 3.71 1.19
CA SER A 190 30.43 5.07 0.71
C SER A 190 30.84 5.26 -0.75
N LYS A 191 32.01 4.71 -1.15
CA LYS A 191 32.43 4.69 -2.55
C LYS A 191 31.47 3.88 -3.42
N PHE A 192 31.04 2.72 -2.93
CA PHE A 192 30.05 1.87 -3.60
C PHE A 192 28.71 2.60 -3.81
N CYS A 193 28.19 3.26 -2.78
CA CYS A 193 26.95 4.03 -2.87
C CYS A 193 27.08 5.19 -3.87
N TYR A 194 28.22 5.88 -3.88
CA TYR A 194 28.51 6.95 -4.83
C TYR A 194 28.58 6.44 -6.27
N ASP A 195 29.23 5.29 -6.50
CA ASP A 195 29.32 4.68 -7.83
C ASP A 195 27.94 4.26 -8.36
N ILE A 196 27.08 3.72 -7.50
CA ILE A 196 25.68 3.39 -7.84
C ILE A 196 24.85 4.64 -8.16
N CYS A 197 24.91 5.65 -7.30
CA CYS A 197 24.01 6.80 -7.40
C CYS A 197 24.47 7.84 -8.44
N SER A 198 25.78 7.99 -8.67
CA SER A 198 26.31 9.08 -9.52
C SER A 198 26.76 8.63 -10.91
N LYS A 199 27.15 7.35 -11.10
CA LYS A 199 27.72 6.90 -12.38
C LYS A 199 26.72 6.15 -13.27
N ASN A 200 25.59 5.71 -12.72
CA ASN A 200 24.74 4.76 -13.40
C ASN A 200 23.36 5.33 -13.77
N LYS A 201 23.26 5.87 -15.00
CA LYS A 201 22.00 6.38 -15.57
C LYS A 201 20.90 5.31 -15.68
N PHE A 202 21.26 4.02 -15.71
CA PHE A 202 20.27 2.95 -15.70
C PHE A 202 19.55 2.87 -14.35
N ILE A 203 20.29 2.98 -13.25
CA ILE A 203 19.75 2.95 -11.90
C ILE A 203 18.85 4.16 -11.65
N GLU A 204 19.27 5.35 -12.10
CA GLU A 204 18.46 6.57 -12.04
C GLU A 204 17.07 6.37 -12.68
N ARG A 205 17.02 5.87 -13.92
CA ARG A 205 15.76 5.57 -14.62
C ARG A 205 14.92 4.52 -13.90
N GLU A 206 15.55 3.46 -13.38
CA GLU A 206 14.82 2.44 -12.64
C GLU A 206 14.24 2.98 -11.33
N MET A 207 14.94 3.86 -10.61
CA MET A 207 14.42 4.49 -9.40
C MET A 207 13.30 5.50 -9.69
N GLU A 208 13.42 6.30 -10.75
CA GLU A 208 12.32 7.14 -11.24
C GLU A 208 11.08 6.32 -11.55
N ARG A 209 11.27 5.17 -12.23
CA ARG A 209 10.19 4.23 -12.50
C ARG A 209 9.58 3.70 -11.20
N VAL A 210 10.38 3.25 -10.24
CA VAL A 210 9.90 2.73 -8.95
C VAL A 210 9.01 3.72 -8.22
N VAL A 211 9.39 5.00 -8.21
CA VAL A 211 8.61 6.07 -7.58
C VAL A 211 7.34 6.38 -8.38
N SER A 212 7.41 6.38 -9.71
CA SER A 212 6.23 6.59 -10.58
C SER A 212 5.19 5.47 -10.49
N CYS A 213 5.59 4.24 -10.15
CA CYS A 213 4.71 3.07 -10.10
C CYS A 213 3.82 2.99 -8.83
N GLY A 214 3.79 4.01 -7.97
CA GLY A 214 2.94 3.97 -6.77
C GLY A 214 2.46 5.34 -6.33
N LEU A 215 1.17 5.44 -6.03
CA LEU A 215 0.60 6.56 -5.28
C LEU A 215 1.24 6.53 -3.88
N GLY A 216 2.23 7.40 -3.62
CA GLY A 216 2.81 7.65 -2.30
C GLY A 216 3.70 6.56 -1.69
N THR A 217 3.77 5.35 -2.25
CA THR A 217 4.62 4.24 -1.73
C THR A 217 6.09 4.30 -2.18
N GLY A 218 6.49 5.34 -2.91
CA GLY A 218 7.82 5.43 -3.54
C GLY A 218 8.96 5.28 -2.54
N ILE A 219 8.90 6.00 -1.42
CA ILE A 219 9.93 5.98 -0.37
C ILE A 219 10.05 4.58 0.27
N TYR A 220 8.92 3.92 0.53
CA TYR A 220 8.92 2.57 1.09
C TYR A 220 9.61 1.58 0.15
N LYS A 221 9.32 1.64 -1.15
CA LYS A 221 9.97 0.80 -2.17
C LYS A 221 11.47 1.10 -2.27
N LEU A 222 11.85 2.38 -2.26
CA LEU A 222 13.27 2.77 -2.23
C LEU A 222 14.00 2.22 -1.00
N LYS A 223 13.35 2.24 0.17
CA LYS A 223 13.87 1.68 1.41
C LYS A 223 14.05 0.17 1.33
N GLN A 224 13.09 -0.56 0.75
CA GLN A 224 13.23 -2.01 0.49
C GLN A 224 14.41 -2.31 -0.44
N ILE A 225 14.57 -1.53 -1.53
CA ILE A 225 15.70 -1.64 -2.44
C ILE A 225 17.02 -1.39 -1.69
N ALA A 226 17.10 -0.34 -0.88
CA ALA A 226 18.29 -0.01 -0.09
C ALA A 226 18.67 -1.14 0.89
N LEU A 227 17.69 -1.72 1.59
CA LEU A 227 17.89 -2.86 2.49
C LEU A 227 18.41 -4.09 1.75
N LEU A 228 17.82 -4.42 0.60
CA LEU A 228 18.23 -5.58 -0.20
C LEU A 228 19.62 -5.38 -0.83
N LEU A 229 19.93 -4.18 -1.30
CA LEU A 229 21.27 -3.84 -1.81
C LEU A 229 22.33 -3.94 -0.71
N ALA A 230 22.04 -3.38 0.47
CA ALA A 230 22.94 -3.48 1.61
C ALA A 230 23.14 -4.94 2.05
N ALA A 231 22.06 -5.72 2.15
CA ALA A 231 22.15 -7.13 2.51
C ALA A 231 23.03 -7.91 1.52
N LYS A 232 22.80 -7.70 0.22
CA LYS A 232 23.52 -8.39 -0.87
C LYS A 232 25.00 -8.02 -0.95
N TYR A 233 25.33 -6.74 -0.72
CA TYR A 233 26.72 -6.27 -0.69
C TYR A 233 27.54 -6.96 0.40
N PHE A 234 27.01 -7.03 1.63
CA PHE A 234 27.72 -7.67 2.75
C PHE A 234 27.74 -9.20 2.68
N ASP A 235 26.87 -9.81 1.86
CA ASP A 235 26.88 -11.24 1.56
C ASP A 235 27.83 -11.62 0.40
N ASN A 236 28.67 -10.68 -0.07
CA ASN A 236 29.69 -10.88 -1.12
C ASN A 236 29.13 -11.35 -2.48
N ILE A 237 27.95 -10.88 -2.86
CA ILE A 237 27.43 -11.07 -4.23
C ILE A 237 27.38 -9.68 -4.86
N PRO A 238 28.24 -9.30 -5.84
CA PRO A 238 28.10 -9.90 -7.19
C PRO A 238 29.32 -9.84 -8.14
N GLU A 239 29.30 -10.65 -9.21
CA GLU A 239 30.07 -10.39 -10.44
C GLU A 239 29.37 -9.40 -11.40
N GLU A 240 28.08 -9.04 -11.22
CA GLU A 240 27.39 -8.02 -12.04
C GLU A 240 26.33 -7.23 -11.23
N TYR A 241 26.60 -5.95 -10.96
CA TYR A 241 25.75 -5.09 -10.11
C TYR A 241 24.46 -4.63 -10.80
N ASP A 242 24.49 -4.38 -12.12
CA ASP A 242 23.31 -3.97 -12.89
C ASP A 242 22.25 -5.07 -12.90
N THR A 243 22.69 -6.32 -13.03
CA THR A 243 21.85 -7.52 -12.92
C THR A 243 21.25 -7.64 -11.52
N ALA A 244 22.03 -7.35 -10.47
CA ALA A 244 21.54 -7.36 -9.09
C ALA A 244 20.48 -6.28 -8.82
N VAL A 245 20.73 -5.04 -9.25
CA VAL A 245 19.77 -3.92 -9.11
C VAL A 245 18.50 -4.21 -9.90
N THR A 246 18.63 -4.74 -11.13
CA THR A 246 17.47 -5.14 -11.94
C THR A 246 16.65 -6.23 -11.25
N ALA A 247 17.30 -7.28 -10.74
CA ALA A 247 16.61 -8.37 -10.05
C ALA A 247 15.89 -7.87 -8.78
N ILE A 248 16.56 -7.05 -7.96
CA ILE A 248 15.96 -6.45 -6.76
C ILE A 248 14.80 -5.52 -7.13
N THR A 249 14.96 -4.71 -8.18
CA THR A 249 13.92 -3.80 -8.63
C THR A 249 12.70 -4.56 -9.16
N VAL A 250 12.89 -5.68 -9.85
CA VAL A 250 11.81 -6.57 -10.28
C VAL A 250 11.11 -7.24 -9.08
N MET A 251 11.84 -7.58 -8.01
CA MET A 251 11.23 -8.13 -6.79
C MET A 251 10.44 -7.08 -5.99
N VAL A 252 10.94 -5.83 -5.91
CA VAL A 252 10.33 -4.76 -5.11
C VAL A 252 9.23 -4.03 -5.86
N THR A 253 9.40 -3.86 -7.17
CA THR A 253 8.36 -3.37 -8.05
C THR A 253 7.94 -4.50 -8.96
N PRO A 254 6.74 -5.05 -8.74
CA PRO A 254 6.05 -5.78 -9.78
C PRO A 254 6.20 -4.99 -11.07
N ARG A 255 6.86 -5.56 -12.08
CA ARG A 255 6.65 -5.12 -13.44
C ARG A 255 5.16 -5.38 -13.65
N SER A 256 4.35 -4.32 -13.55
CA SER A 256 2.90 -4.40 -13.44
C SER A 256 2.29 -5.26 -14.55
N SER A 257 2.93 -5.31 -15.72
CA SER A 257 2.53 -6.22 -16.80
C SER A 257 2.92 -7.67 -16.57
N THR A 258 4.08 -8.01 -16.00
CA THR A 258 4.55 -9.41 -15.89
C THR A 258 3.97 -10.14 -14.70
N GLU A 259 3.76 -9.50 -13.55
CA GLU A 259 3.10 -10.16 -12.41
C GLU A 259 1.60 -10.30 -12.61
N ILE A 260 0.94 -9.30 -13.20
CA ILE A 260 -0.46 -9.46 -13.62
C ILE A 260 -0.54 -10.53 -14.71
N LEU A 261 0.39 -10.56 -15.67
CA LEU A 261 0.46 -11.65 -16.66
C LEU A 261 0.67 -13.01 -16.00
N ASP A 262 1.60 -13.15 -15.06
CA ASP A 262 1.87 -14.40 -14.37
C ASP A 262 0.66 -14.82 -13.51
N TYR A 263 0.04 -13.88 -12.80
CA TYR A 263 -1.22 -14.08 -12.09
C TYR A 263 -2.38 -14.49 -13.02
N LEU A 264 -2.54 -13.83 -14.17
CA LEU A 264 -3.53 -14.23 -15.18
C LEU A 264 -3.23 -15.63 -15.74
N THR A 265 -1.95 -16.01 -15.85
CA THR A 265 -1.59 -17.37 -16.27
C THR A 265 -1.89 -18.43 -15.22
N THR A 266 -1.90 -18.09 -13.91
CA THR A 266 -2.28 -19.02 -12.83
C THR A 266 -3.78 -19.23 -12.68
N LEU A 267 -4.63 -18.39 -13.30
CA LEU A 267 -6.08 -18.57 -13.33
C LEU A 267 -6.49 -19.92 -13.98
N GLU A 268 -7.77 -20.23 -14.07
CA GLU A 268 -8.25 -21.34 -14.91
C GLU A 268 -8.30 -20.92 -16.40
N ILE A 269 -8.31 -21.88 -17.34
CA ILE A 269 -8.38 -21.55 -18.78
C ILE A 269 -9.72 -20.87 -19.15
N GLN A 270 -10.81 -21.29 -18.49
CA GLN A 270 -12.13 -20.69 -18.67
C GLN A 270 -12.18 -19.25 -18.16
N GLU A 271 -11.44 -18.96 -17.09
CA GLU A 271 -11.35 -17.62 -16.52
C GLU A 271 -10.66 -16.64 -17.49
N VAL A 272 -9.50 -17.04 -18.05
CA VAL A 272 -8.78 -16.23 -19.05
C VAL A 272 -9.56 -16.10 -20.36
N PHE A 273 -10.33 -17.12 -20.72
CA PHE A 273 -11.20 -17.08 -21.90
C PHE A 273 -12.31 -16.03 -21.77
N ILE A 274 -12.97 -15.94 -20.62
CA ILE A 274 -13.98 -14.90 -20.35
C ILE A 274 -13.34 -13.51 -20.39
N LEU A 275 -12.14 -13.34 -19.83
CA LEU A 275 -11.41 -12.06 -19.89
C LEU A 275 -11.08 -11.64 -21.33
N GLU A 276 -10.72 -12.59 -22.20
CA GLU A 276 -10.49 -12.33 -23.62
C GLU A 276 -11.80 -11.96 -24.37
N ILE A 277 -12.93 -12.57 -24.02
CA ILE A 277 -14.25 -12.17 -24.54
C ILE A 277 -14.57 -10.74 -24.11
N MET A 278 -14.36 -10.41 -22.82
CA MET A 278 -14.59 -9.07 -22.31
C MET A 278 -13.70 -8.04 -23.01
N ARG A 279 -12.40 -8.34 -23.21
CA ARG A 279 -11.48 -7.48 -23.98
C ARG A 279 -12.03 -7.17 -25.37
N ARG A 280 -12.48 -8.20 -26.11
CA ARG A 280 -13.04 -8.03 -27.46
C ARG A 280 -14.33 -7.21 -27.48
N LEU A 281 -15.20 -7.41 -26.48
CA LEU A 281 -16.43 -6.63 -26.35
C LEU A 281 -16.15 -5.16 -26.04
N THR A 282 -15.17 -4.87 -25.18
CA THR A 282 -14.72 -3.51 -24.89
C THR A 282 -14.14 -2.82 -26.13
N GLU A 283 -13.32 -3.53 -26.92
CA GLU A 283 -12.71 -2.98 -28.14
C GLU A 283 -13.71 -2.70 -29.26
N ARG A 284 -14.76 -3.53 -29.41
CA ARG A 284 -15.78 -3.33 -30.45
C ARG A 284 -16.79 -2.24 -30.09
N ASN A 285 -17.24 -2.22 -28.84
CA ASN A 285 -18.34 -1.33 -28.43
C ASN A 285 -17.84 0.02 -27.91
N GLY A 286 -16.55 0.15 -27.59
CA GLY A 286 -15.98 1.35 -26.95
C GLY A 286 -16.52 1.61 -25.54
N LEU A 287 -17.39 0.72 -25.03
CA LEU A 287 -17.99 0.80 -23.70
C LEU A 287 -17.07 0.09 -22.70
N ARG A 288 -16.67 0.82 -21.65
CA ARG A 288 -15.90 0.23 -20.53
C ARG A 288 -16.71 -0.76 -19.69
N GLU A 289 -18.04 -0.65 -19.73
CA GLU A 289 -18.96 -1.43 -18.91
C GLU A 289 -19.67 -2.50 -19.76
N ILE A 290 -19.65 -3.74 -19.29
CA ILE A 290 -20.27 -4.90 -19.97
C ILE A 290 -21.20 -5.60 -18.97
N GLN A 291 -22.40 -5.97 -19.41
CA GLN A 291 -23.36 -6.72 -18.61
C GLN A 291 -23.08 -8.24 -18.66
N TYR A 292 -23.40 -8.95 -17.58
CA TYR A 292 -23.25 -10.41 -17.50
C TYR A 292 -23.92 -11.16 -18.65
N LEU A 293 -25.12 -10.72 -19.04
CA LEU A 293 -25.87 -11.33 -20.14
C LEU A 293 -25.11 -11.26 -21.47
N ASN A 294 -24.47 -10.12 -21.77
CA ASN A 294 -23.73 -9.91 -23.01
C ASN A 294 -22.47 -10.79 -23.07
N ILE A 295 -21.81 -10.97 -21.93
CA ILE A 295 -20.67 -11.89 -21.79
C ILE A 295 -21.12 -13.32 -22.04
N PHE A 296 -22.23 -13.75 -21.43
CA PHE A 296 -22.77 -15.10 -21.60
C PHE A 296 -23.26 -15.39 -23.03
N GLN A 297 -23.91 -14.43 -23.68
CA GLN A 297 -24.35 -14.57 -25.07
C GLN A 297 -23.16 -14.75 -26.01
N SER A 298 -22.12 -13.90 -25.85
CA SER A 298 -20.88 -14.00 -26.63
C SER A 298 -20.17 -15.33 -26.40
N PHE A 299 -20.05 -15.73 -25.13
CA PHE A 299 -19.50 -17.03 -24.73
C PHE A 299 -20.27 -18.20 -25.37
N SER A 300 -21.60 -18.15 -25.37
CA SER A 300 -22.47 -19.18 -25.96
C SER A 300 -22.35 -19.24 -27.48
N ASN A 301 -22.28 -18.09 -28.15
CA ASN A 301 -22.10 -18.00 -29.60
C ASN A 301 -20.79 -18.65 -30.03
N ILE A 302 -19.70 -18.37 -29.31
CA ILE A 302 -18.38 -18.96 -29.56
C ILE A 302 -18.40 -20.47 -29.32
N HIS A 303 -18.99 -20.93 -28.21
CA HIS A 303 -19.08 -22.37 -27.92
C HIS A 303 -19.91 -23.14 -28.96
N ARG A 304 -20.96 -22.52 -29.52
CA ARG A 304 -21.74 -23.07 -30.63
C ARG A 304 -20.90 -23.14 -31.91
N ALA A 305 -20.14 -22.09 -32.23
CA ALA A 305 -19.25 -22.06 -33.39
C ALA A 305 -18.18 -23.17 -33.33
N ILE A 306 -17.67 -23.47 -32.14
CA ILE A 306 -16.65 -24.53 -31.89
C ILE A 306 -17.29 -25.93 -31.74
N LYS A 307 -18.62 -26.06 -31.78
CA LYS A 307 -19.36 -27.34 -31.67
C LYS A 307 -19.03 -28.17 -30.41
N ILE A 308 -18.88 -27.51 -29.26
CA ILE A 308 -18.57 -28.19 -28.00
C ILE A 308 -19.79 -29.00 -27.52
N ARG A 309 -19.60 -30.28 -27.18
CA ARG A 309 -20.69 -31.25 -26.90
C ARG A 309 -21.54 -30.97 -25.66
N ASN A 310 -21.19 -29.99 -24.82
CA ASN A 310 -21.99 -29.46 -23.71
C ASN A 310 -21.41 -28.10 -23.27
N PRO A 311 -21.95 -26.96 -23.72
CA PRO A 311 -21.48 -25.67 -23.24
C PRO A 311 -21.83 -25.48 -21.74
N PRO A 312 -20.97 -24.82 -20.96
CA PRO A 312 -21.26 -24.55 -19.55
C PRO A 312 -22.53 -23.70 -19.43
N ARG A 313 -23.35 -24.06 -18.43
CA ARG A 313 -24.61 -23.40 -18.15
C ARG A 313 -24.37 -21.98 -17.64
N LYS A 314 -25.41 -21.14 -17.75
CA LYS A 314 -25.41 -19.72 -17.36
C LYS A 314 -24.93 -19.53 -15.91
N GLU A 315 -25.32 -20.42 -15.01
CA GLU A 315 -24.97 -20.37 -13.59
C GLU A 315 -23.46 -20.52 -13.35
N ILE A 316 -22.79 -21.36 -14.15
CA ILE A 316 -21.35 -21.61 -14.04
C ILE A 316 -20.56 -20.38 -14.51
N VAL A 317 -20.98 -19.76 -15.61
CA VAL A 317 -20.33 -18.55 -16.14
C VAL A 317 -20.48 -17.39 -15.14
N TYR A 318 -21.64 -17.26 -14.51
CA TYR A 318 -21.86 -16.22 -13.51
C TYR A 318 -21.05 -16.47 -12.24
N PHE A 319 -20.95 -17.73 -11.79
CA PHE A 319 -20.07 -18.10 -10.69
C PHE A 319 -18.60 -17.74 -10.97
N LEU A 320 -18.12 -17.98 -12.20
CA LEU A 320 -16.76 -17.59 -12.60
C LEU A 320 -16.57 -16.06 -12.59
N LEU A 321 -17.58 -15.29 -13.00
CA LEU A 321 -17.53 -13.82 -12.94
C LEU A 321 -17.47 -13.30 -11.50
N GLU A 322 -18.26 -13.86 -10.58
CA GLU A 322 -18.17 -13.51 -9.15
C GLU A 322 -16.79 -13.85 -8.56
N LYS A 323 -16.25 -15.03 -8.89
CA LYS A 323 -14.89 -15.42 -8.48
C LYS A 323 -13.81 -14.46 -9.02
N MET A 324 -13.98 -13.92 -10.22
CA MET A 324 -13.06 -12.91 -10.77
C MET A 324 -13.17 -11.55 -10.06
N ILE A 325 -14.34 -11.22 -9.52
CA ILE A 325 -14.57 -10.01 -8.74
C ILE A 325 -13.91 -10.14 -7.37
N GLU A 326 -14.03 -11.29 -6.71
CA GLU A 326 -13.29 -11.60 -5.46
C GLU A 326 -11.77 -11.50 -5.68
N LYS A 327 -11.30 -11.95 -6.83
CA LYS A 327 -9.90 -11.87 -7.28
C LYS A 327 -9.46 -10.47 -7.73
N LYS A 328 -10.35 -9.47 -7.74
CA LYS A 328 -10.12 -8.08 -8.18
C LYS A 328 -9.61 -7.93 -9.63
N VAL A 329 -9.89 -8.91 -10.49
CA VAL A 329 -9.57 -8.83 -11.94
C VAL A 329 -10.67 -8.07 -12.70
N ILE A 330 -11.87 -8.05 -12.12
CA ILE A 330 -13.06 -7.38 -12.64
C ILE A 330 -13.69 -6.58 -11.50
N GLU A 331 -14.16 -5.39 -11.79
CA GLU A 331 -14.82 -4.53 -10.79
C GLU A 331 -16.28 -4.23 -11.17
N ILE A 332 -17.14 -4.22 -10.14
CA ILE A 332 -18.53 -3.76 -10.23
C ILE A 332 -18.55 -2.26 -9.93
N LYS A 333 -19.39 -1.50 -10.64
CA LYS A 333 -19.62 -0.08 -10.35
C LYS A 333 -20.27 0.12 -8.98
N GLU A 334 -19.68 0.99 -8.16
CA GLU A 334 -20.21 1.36 -6.85
C GLU A 334 -21.68 1.80 -6.95
N GLY A 335 -22.55 1.19 -6.13
CA GLY A 335 -23.99 1.48 -6.08
C GLY A 335 -24.91 0.53 -6.84
N THR A 336 -24.40 -0.44 -7.62
CA THR A 336 -25.22 -1.38 -8.43
C THR A 336 -25.43 -2.77 -7.81
N HIS A 337 -25.10 -2.96 -6.52
CA HIS A 337 -25.25 -4.25 -5.84
C HIS A 337 -26.70 -4.77 -5.74
N LYS A 338 -27.72 -3.95 -6.04
CA LYS A 338 -29.14 -4.32 -5.94
C LYS A 338 -29.78 -4.42 -7.32
N GLY A 339 -29.71 -5.61 -7.92
CA GLY A 339 -30.34 -5.94 -9.20
C GLY A 339 -30.18 -7.41 -9.58
N GLN A 340 -30.96 -7.88 -10.55
CA GLN A 340 -30.81 -9.21 -11.14
C GLN A 340 -29.42 -9.34 -11.78
N LEU A 341 -28.75 -10.48 -11.58
CA LEU A 341 -27.36 -10.71 -12.01
C LEU A 341 -27.13 -10.44 -13.51
N ASP A 342 -28.15 -10.67 -14.34
CA ASP A 342 -28.09 -10.46 -15.80
C ASP A 342 -27.69 -9.04 -16.21
N TYR A 343 -28.12 -8.04 -15.45
CA TYR A 343 -27.93 -6.63 -15.75
C TYR A 343 -26.80 -5.98 -14.96
N ARG A 344 -26.02 -6.78 -14.21
CA ARG A 344 -24.89 -6.27 -13.42
C ARG A 344 -23.79 -5.76 -14.36
N PRO A 345 -23.45 -4.46 -14.33
CA PRO A 345 -22.38 -3.91 -15.15
C PRO A 345 -21.02 -4.21 -14.50
N VAL A 346 -20.10 -4.74 -15.30
CA VAL A 346 -18.72 -5.02 -14.89
C VAL A 346 -17.73 -4.43 -15.88
N HIS A 347 -16.56 -4.07 -15.38
CA HIS A 347 -15.45 -3.61 -16.20
C HIS A 347 -14.16 -4.31 -15.81
N VAL A 348 -13.27 -4.44 -16.80
CA VAL A 348 -11.97 -5.10 -16.62
C VAL A 348 -10.96 -4.09 -16.08
N THR A 349 -10.26 -4.44 -15.01
CA THR A 349 -9.25 -3.57 -14.37
C THR A 349 -7.87 -3.72 -15.01
N VAL A 350 -7.66 -4.80 -15.76
CA VAL A 350 -6.38 -5.15 -16.39
C VAL A 350 -6.29 -4.63 -17.83
N SER A 351 -5.08 -4.26 -18.27
CA SER A 351 -4.83 -3.82 -19.64
C SER A 351 -5.16 -4.90 -20.68
N GLY A 352 -5.76 -4.50 -21.80
CA GLY A 352 -6.12 -5.43 -22.90
C GLY A 352 -4.90 -6.17 -23.48
N GLU A 353 -3.75 -5.51 -23.56
CA GLU A 353 -2.51 -6.12 -24.04
C GLU A 353 -2.02 -7.26 -23.13
N THR A 354 -2.13 -7.09 -21.81
CA THR A 354 -1.75 -8.13 -20.84
C THR A 354 -2.67 -9.35 -20.93
N ILE A 355 -3.97 -9.14 -21.15
CA ILE A 355 -4.96 -10.23 -21.30
C ILE A 355 -4.66 -11.04 -22.57
N LYS A 356 -4.35 -10.36 -23.67
CA LYS A 356 -3.96 -11.01 -24.93
C LYS A 356 -2.72 -11.89 -24.74
N LEU A 357 -1.68 -11.37 -24.09
CA LEU A 357 -0.46 -12.12 -23.80
C LEU A 357 -0.72 -13.30 -22.86
N ALA A 358 -1.62 -13.15 -21.87
CA ALA A 358 -2.01 -14.23 -20.95
C ALA A 358 -2.74 -15.35 -21.70
N TRP A 359 -3.65 -14.99 -22.61
CA TRP A 359 -4.34 -15.92 -23.49
C TRP A 359 -3.35 -16.68 -24.38
N GLU A 360 -2.44 -15.98 -25.09
CA GLU A 360 -1.46 -16.59 -26.00
C GLU A 360 -0.48 -17.55 -25.29
N LYS A 361 -0.11 -17.28 -24.03
CA LYS A 361 0.72 -18.19 -23.25
C LYS A 361 -0.02 -19.47 -22.87
N LYS A 362 -1.32 -19.38 -22.58
CA LYS A 362 -2.12 -20.47 -22.00
C LYS A 362 -2.86 -21.29 -23.06
N SER A 363 -3.24 -20.66 -24.17
CA SER A 363 -3.88 -21.26 -25.34
C SER A 363 -3.04 -22.38 -25.97
N LYS A 364 -1.71 -22.24 -25.95
CA LYS A 364 -0.76 -23.23 -26.47
C LYS A 364 -0.90 -24.63 -25.84
N ARG A 365 -1.61 -24.76 -24.72
CA ARG A 365 -1.87 -26.03 -24.02
C ARG A 365 -3.23 -26.66 -24.38
N SER A 366 -4.01 -26.06 -25.27
CA SER A 366 -5.35 -26.55 -25.63
C SER A 366 -5.70 -26.35 -27.11
N ASN A 367 -6.00 -27.45 -27.80
CA ASN A 367 -6.45 -27.45 -29.21
C ASN A 367 -7.74 -26.63 -29.45
N LEU A 368 -8.51 -26.33 -28.40
CA LEU A 368 -9.72 -25.49 -28.45
C LEU A 368 -9.40 -24.01 -28.67
N ALA A 369 -8.21 -23.57 -28.25
CA ALA A 369 -7.83 -22.16 -28.34
C ALA A 369 -7.38 -21.75 -29.75
N ASP A 370 -6.84 -22.69 -30.53
CA ASP A 370 -6.53 -22.47 -31.95
C ASP A 370 -7.80 -22.37 -32.80
N ALA A 371 -8.82 -23.18 -32.50
CA ALA A 371 -10.15 -23.06 -33.10
C ALA A 371 -10.79 -21.70 -32.76
N PHE A 372 -10.60 -21.20 -31.53
CA PHE A 372 -11.07 -19.88 -31.11
C PHE A 372 -10.36 -18.73 -31.84
N LEU A 373 -9.04 -18.82 -32.03
CA LEU A 373 -8.27 -17.85 -32.83
C LEU A 373 -8.69 -17.87 -34.31
N ALA A 374 -9.07 -19.02 -34.86
CA ALA A 374 -9.58 -19.14 -36.23
C ALA A 374 -10.99 -18.54 -36.42
N THR A 375 -11.82 -18.52 -35.37
CA THR A 375 -13.14 -17.82 -35.37
C THR A 375 -13.04 -16.29 -35.40
N THR A 376 -11.84 -15.70 -35.51
CA THR A 376 -11.61 -14.24 -35.57
C THR A 376 -12.43 -13.51 -36.65
N ASN A 377 -12.92 -14.22 -37.67
CA ASN A 377 -13.76 -13.68 -38.74
C ASN A 377 -15.25 -14.00 -38.65
N LEU A 378 -15.69 -14.77 -37.65
CA LEU A 378 -17.11 -15.07 -37.48
C LEU A 378 -17.72 -14.06 -36.52
N GLN A 379 -18.76 -13.39 -37.03
CA GLN A 379 -19.61 -12.45 -36.32
C GLN A 379 -19.95 -13.01 -34.93
N LEU A 380 -19.65 -12.19 -33.92
CA LEU A 380 -19.89 -12.47 -32.51
C LEU A 380 -21.18 -11.75 -32.12
#